data_AF-A0A1Y2DJR6-F1
#
_entry.id   AF-A0A1Y2DJR6-F1
#
_cell.length_a   1.000
_cell.length_b   1.000
_cell.length_c   1.000
_cell.angle_alpha   90.00
_cell.angle_beta   90.00
_cell.angle_gamma   90.00
#
_symmetry.space_group_name_H-M   'P 1'
#
loop_
_entity.id
_entity.type
_entity.pdbx_description
1 polymer ?
#
loop_
_entity_poly.entity_id
_entity_poly.type
_entity_poly.pdbx_seq_one_letter_code
_entity_poly.pdbx_strand_id
1 'polypeptide(L)'
;ASQLQSLEQYCEACHPLNLALEVVTDCSLTTQGSTTNPTGRVYPQRILQWEDFTRDQNEIWDKLLIDSDFPSNAVPPSSTELSYVKRYITPISSEMGLRHFEHKTVENMARRLVGQVYNQLPTRSRLGLQETITFESHTNLAEANSTISESMEQMSLAS
;
A
#
# COMPACT_ATOMS: atom_id res chain seq x y z
N ALA A 1 -28.48 5.91 1.72
CA ALA A 1 -27.76 5.89 0.44
C ALA A 1 -26.36 6.44 0.69
N SER A 2 -25.29 5.74 0.26
CA SER A 2 -23.93 6.29 0.38
C SER A 2 -23.80 7.49 -0.55
N GLN A 3 -23.39 8.63 0.01
CA GLN A 3 -23.19 9.88 -0.72
C GLN A 3 -22.01 9.71 -1.69
N LEU A 4 -22.17 10.20 -2.93
CA LEU A 4 -21.07 10.27 -3.90
C LEU A 4 -19.97 11.16 -3.30
N GLN A 5 -18.72 10.68 -3.29
CA GLN A 5 -17.58 11.45 -2.79
C GLN A 5 -16.73 11.97 -3.93
N SER A 6 -16.42 13.26 -3.91
CA SER A 6 -15.40 13.83 -4.80
C SER A 6 -14.02 13.25 -4.48
N LEU A 7 -13.07 13.43 -5.40
CA LEU A 7 -11.67 13.04 -5.16
C LEU A 7 -11.09 13.70 -3.90
N GLU A 8 -11.36 15.00 -3.71
CA GLU A 8 -10.92 15.75 -2.54
C GLU A 8 -11.50 15.17 -1.25
N GLN A 9 -12.83 14.94 -1.22
CA GLN A 9 -13.50 14.32 -0.07
C GLN A 9 -12.99 12.90 0.21
N TYR A 10 -12.62 12.16 -0.82
CA TYR A 10 -12.01 10.84 -0.66
C TYR A 10 -10.63 10.93 -0.02
N CYS A 11 -9.76 11.83 -0.49
CA CYS A 11 -8.44 12.08 0.10
C CYS A 11 -8.55 12.54 1.55
N GLU A 12 -9.45 13.49 1.84
CA GLU A 12 -9.75 13.95 3.19
C GLU A 12 -10.26 12.82 4.09
N ALA A 13 -11.12 11.93 3.58
CA ALA A 13 -11.63 10.81 4.36
C ALA A 13 -10.57 9.71 4.61
N CYS A 14 -9.58 9.57 3.72
CA CYS A 14 -8.44 8.66 3.91
C CYS A 14 -7.42 9.19 4.93
N HIS A 15 -7.25 10.51 5.04
CA HIS A 15 -6.23 11.12 5.89
C HIS A 15 -6.33 10.68 7.38
N PRO A 16 -7.52 10.65 8.02
CA PRO A 16 -7.68 10.13 9.38
C PRO A 16 -7.34 8.65 9.56
N LEU A 17 -7.31 7.83 8.49
CA LEU A 17 -6.86 6.44 8.57
C LEU A 17 -5.35 6.37 8.73
N ASN A 18 -4.62 7.19 7.97
CA ASN A 18 -3.17 7.28 8.07
C ASN A 18 -2.73 7.84 9.44
N LEU A 19 -3.44 8.85 9.95
CA LEU A 19 -3.20 9.41 11.28
C LEU A 19 -3.58 8.48 12.44
N ALA A 20 -4.33 7.41 12.18
CA ALA A 20 -4.69 6.43 13.21
C ALA A 20 -3.58 5.41 13.49
N LEU A 21 -2.41 5.56 12.86
CA LEU A 21 -1.24 4.75 13.15
C LEU A 21 -0.81 4.96 14.62
N GLU A 22 -0.89 3.89 15.39
CA GLU A 22 -0.43 3.83 16.78
C GLU A 22 0.60 2.72 16.90
N VAL A 23 1.74 3.00 17.52
CA VAL A 23 2.85 2.05 17.68
C VAL A 23 2.96 1.67 19.15
N VAL A 24 3.02 0.36 19.43
CA VAL A 24 3.31 -0.14 20.78
C VAL A 24 4.76 0.20 21.12
N THR A 25 4.96 0.99 22.17
CA THR A 25 6.27 1.48 22.59
C THR A 25 6.94 0.59 23.63
N ASP A 26 6.17 -0.23 24.35
CA ASP A 26 6.73 -1.23 25.27
C ASP A 26 7.39 -2.35 24.47
N CYS A 27 8.73 -2.35 24.49
CA CYS A 27 9.54 -3.32 23.77
C CYS A 27 9.27 -4.77 24.21
N SER A 28 8.74 -5.03 25.41
CA SER A 28 8.39 -6.39 25.83
C SER A 28 7.14 -6.94 25.12
N LEU A 29 6.33 -6.06 24.55
CA LEU A 29 5.08 -6.38 23.86
C LEU A 29 5.22 -6.36 22.33
N THR A 30 6.41 -6.07 21.80
CA THR A 30 6.68 -6.06 20.36
C THR A 30 7.33 -7.35 19.89
N THR A 31 7.34 -7.59 18.57
CA THR A 31 8.16 -8.65 17.98
C THR A 31 9.62 -8.48 18.38
N GLN A 32 10.21 -9.56 18.89
CA GLN A 32 11.63 -9.61 19.25
C GLN A 32 12.44 -10.16 18.08
N GLY A 33 13.62 -9.59 17.84
CA GLY A 33 14.53 -10.02 16.78
C GLY A 33 15.40 -8.89 16.27
N SER A 34 16.41 -9.23 15.48
CA SER A 34 17.15 -8.23 14.71
C SER A 34 16.30 -7.82 13.50
N THR A 35 16.40 -6.57 13.08
CA THR A 35 15.82 -6.14 11.81
C THR A 35 16.40 -6.97 10.67
N THR A 36 15.58 -7.21 9.64
CA THR A 36 16.02 -7.91 8.44
C THR A 36 17.25 -7.21 7.86
N ASN A 37 18.39 -7.90 7.82
CA ASN A 37 19.55 -7.48 7.05
C ASN A 37 19.47 -8.18 5.68
N PRO A 38 19.05 -7.48 4.62
CA PRO A 38 18.82 -8.13 3.34
C PRO A 38 20.15 -8.47 2.67
N THR A 39 20.60 -9.73 2.82
CA THR A 39 21.80 -10.23 2.15
C THR A 39 21.62 -10.19 0.62
N GLY A 40 22.52 -9.50 -0.08
CA GLY A 40 22.53 -9.47 -1.54
C GLY A 40 21.45 -8.59 -2.19
N ARG A 41 20.74 -7.74 -1.42
CA ARG A 41 19.79 -6.76 -2.00
C ARG A 41 20.21 -5.33 -1.65
N VAL A 42 20.06 -4.43 -2.61
CA VAL A 42 20.21 -2.99 -2.38
C VAL A 42 19.02 -2.52 -1.54
N TYR A 43 19.27 -1.77 -0.48
CA TYR A 43 18.25 -1.12 0.32
C TYR A 43 18.64 0.33 0.63
N PRO A 44 17.68 1.24 0.84
CA PRO A 44 17.98 2.62 1.20
C PRO A 44 18.71 2.68 2.56
N GLN A 45 19.88 3.32 2.59
CA GLN A 45 20.63 3.55 3.84
C GLN A 45 20.23 4.85 4.54
N ARG A 46 19.58 5.77 3.82
CA ARG A 46 19.18 7.09 4.31
C ARG A 46 17.82 7.44 3.73
N ILE A 47 16.98 8.05 4.55
CA ILE A 47 15.79 8.75 4.11
C ILE A 47 16.22 10.16 3.74
N LEU A 48 15.99 10.56 2.49
CA LEU A 48 16.29 11.89 1.98
C LEU A 48 14.98 12.64 1.70
N GLN A 49 15.03 13.96 1.81
CA GLN A 49 13.92 14.82 1.43
C GLN A 49 13.71 14.74 -0.09
N TRP A 50 12.44 14.65 -0.51
CA TRP A 50 12.07 14.77 -1.91
C TRP A 50 11.85 16.24 -2.23
N GLU A 51 12.91 16.91 -2.71
CA GLU A 51 12.94 18.37 -2.88
C GLU A 51 11.85 18.89 -3.83
N ASP A 52 11.59 18.16 -4.91
CA ASP A 52 10.62 18.56 -5.93
C ASP A 52 9.19 18.07 -5.66
N PHE A 53 8.93 17.45 -4.50
CA PHE A 53 7.66 16.78 -4.23
C PHE A 53 6.44 17.67 -4.47
N THR A 54 6.44 18.91 -3.97
CA THR A 54 5.32 19.84 -4.14
C THR A 54 5.07 20.19 -5.61
N ARG A 55 6.14 20.41 -6.39
CA ARG A 55 6.03 20.70 -7.82
C ARG A 55 5.43 19.50 -8.55
N ASP A 56 6.04 18.33 -8.36
CA ASP A 56 5.64 17.11 -9.04
C ASP A 56 4.20 16.70 -8.66
N GLN A 57 3.80 16.91 -7.40
CA GLN A 57 2.45 16.66 -6.93
C GLN A 57 1.43 17.62 -7.57
N ASN A 58 1.75 18.91 -7.68
CA ASN A 58 0.86 19.89 -8.32
C ASN A 58 0.66 19.59 -9.80
N GLU A 59 1.70 19.17 -10.53
CA GLU A 59 1.55 18.78 -11.94
C GLU A 59 0.57 17.62 -12.13
N ILE A 60 0.48 16.69 -11.17
CA ILE A 60 -0.50 15.62 -11.18
C ILE A 60 -1.90 16.16 -10.90
N TRP A 61 -2.06 17.06 -9.92
CA TRP A 61 -3.35 17.69 -9.65
C TRP A 61 -3.88 18.50 -10.82
N ASP A 62 -3.02 19.28 -11.48
CA ASP A 62 -3.38 20.04 -12.69
C ASP A 62 -3.89 19.08 -13.78
N LYS A 63 -3.21 17.94 -13.98
CA LYS A 63 -3.68 16.90 -14.91
C LYS A 63 -4.98 16.24 -14.46
N LEU A 64 -5.26 16.11 -13.16
CA LEU A 64 -6.49 15.50 -12.67
C LEU A 64 -7.70 16.43 -12.79
N LEU A 65 -7.50 17.73 -12.54
CA LEU A 65 -8.56 18.73 -12.43
C LEU A 65 -9.02 19.32 -13.77
N ILE A 66 -8.33 19.02 -14.87
CA ILE A 66 -8.74 19.46 -16.22
C ILE A 66 -10.10 18.87 -16.63
N ASP A 67 -10.44 17.64 -16.21
CA ASP A 67 -11.75 17.04 -16.52
C ASP A 67 -12.74 17.45 -15.43
N SER A 68 -13.88 18.07 -15.80
CA SER A 68 -14.93 18.47 -14.85
C SER A 68 -15.62 17.29 -14.16
N ASP A 69 -15.57 16.11 -14.78
CA ASP A 69 -16.42 14.98 -14.40
C ASP A 69 -15.69 14.01 -13.47
N PHE A 70 -14.36 13.84 -13.59
CA PHE A 70 -13.61 12.94 -12.70
C PHE A 70 -13.61 13.38 -11.23
N PRO A 71 -13.38 14.66 -10.88
CA PRO A 71 -13.47 15.14 -9.51
C PRO A 71 -14.86 14.97 -8.91
N SER A 72 -15.91 14.90 -9.75
CA SER A 72 -17.32 14.80 -9.35
C SER A 72 -17.84 13.37 -9.30
N ASN A 73 -17.15 12.42 -9.96
CA ASN A 73 -17.51 11.00 -9.95
C ASN A 73 -17.10 10.36 -8.62
N ALA A 74 -18.00 9.54 -8.06
CA ALA A 74 -17.75 8.90 -6.78
C ALA A 74 -16.52 7.99 -6.79
N VAL A 75 -15.55 8.29 -5.93
CA VAL A 75 -14.42 7.39 -5.65
C VAL A 75 -14.80 6.48 -4.48
N PRO A 76 -15.03 5.17 -4.68
CA PRO A 76 -15.18 4.24 -3.57
C PRO A 76 -13.83 3.94 -2.90
N PRO A 77 -13.81 3.54 -1.62
CA PRO A 77 -14.93 3.36 -0.69
C PRO A 77 -15.60 4.66 -0.22
N SER A 78 -16.87 4.54 0.16
CA SER A 78 -17.61 5.61 0.83
C SER A 78 -17.05 5.95 2.23
N SER A 79 -17.35 7.15 2.73
CA SER A 79 -16.95 7.60 4.07
C SER A 79 -17.37 6.62 5.19
N THR A 80 -18.52 5.97 5.06
CA THR A 80 -18.98 4.93 6.00
C THR A 80 -18.07 3.70 5.98
N GLU A 81 -17.65 3.24 4.82
CA GLU A 81 -16.71 2.12 4.67
C GLU A 81 -15.33 2.49 5.23
N LEU A 82 -14.85 3.71 4.98
CA LEU A 82 -13.59 4.21 5.57
C LEU A 82 -13.69 4.29 7.10
N SER A 83 -14.81 4.78 7.63
CA SER A 83 -15.06 4.80 9.07
C SER A 83 -15.09 3.41 9.69
N TYR A 84 -15.61 2.42 8.95
CA TYR A 84 -15.54 1.02 9.35
C TYR A 84 -14.09 0.54 9.41
N VAL A 85 -13.28 0.77 8.36
CA VAL A 85 -11.84 0.43 8.36
C VAL A 85 -11.13 1.04 9.58
N LYS A 86 -11.39 2.31 9.88
CA LYS A 86 -10.79 3.00 11.03
C LYS A 86 -11.02 2.29 12.36
N ARG A 87 -12.20 1.71 12.56
CA ARG A 87 -12.55 1.03 13.83
C ARG A 87 -11.78 -0.25 14.08
N TYR A 88 -11.20 -0.86 13.04
CA TYR A 88 -10.42 -2.09 13.15
C TYR A 88 -8.92 -1.86 13.11
N ILE A 89 -8.48 -0.59 13.10
CA ILE A 89 -7.07 -0.25 13.27
C ILE A 89 -6.70 -0.55 14.74
N THR A 90 -5.68 -1.38 14.91
CA THR A 90 -5.14 -1.77 16.22
C THR A 90 -3.71 -1.25 16.36
N PRO A 91 -3.22 -1.01 17.59
CA PRO A 91 -1.82 -0.67 17.82
C PRO A 91 -0.86 -1.68 17.16
N ILE A 92 0.17 -1.16 16.51
CA ILE A 92 1.17 -1.91 15.76
C ILE A 92 2.26 -2.36 16.72
N SER A 93 2.38 -3.68 16.90
CA SER A 93 3.43 -4.30 17.72
C SER A 93 4.37 -5.21 16.92
N SER A 94 4.13 -5.37 15.62
CA SER A 94 4.87 -6.31 14.77
C SER A 94 4.94 -5.84 13.33
N GLU A 95 5.90 -6.36 12.57
CA GLU A 95 5.98 -6.17 11.11
C GLU A 95 4.69 -6.62 10.41
N MET A 96 4.10 -7.74 10.85
CA MET A 96 2.83 -8.22 10.31
C MET A 96 1.67 -7.26 10.61
N GLY A 97 1.66 -6.64 11.80
CA GLY A 97 0.71 -5.60 12.16
C GLY A 97 0.85 -4.36 11.27
N LEU A 98 2.08 -3.90 11.05
CA LEU A 98 2.38 -2.77 10.16
C LEU A 98 1.94 -3.07 8.74
N ARG A 99 2.27 -4.27 8.23
CA ARG A 99 1.83 -4.71 6.90
C ARG A 99 0.31 -4.73 6.78
N HIS A 100 -0.41 -5.22 7.79
CA HIS A 100 -1.87 -5.23 7.76
C HIS A 100 -2.43 -3.81 7.73
N PHE A 101 -1.87 -2.92 8.55
CA PHE A 101 -2.21 -1.50 8.56
C PHE A 101 -2.03 -0.87 7.18
N GLU A 102 -0.81 -0.91 6.62
CA GLU A 102 -0.47 -0.33 5.31
C GLU A 102 -1.37 -0.88 4.20
N HIS A 103 -1.59 -2.20 4.20
CA HIS A 103 -2.47 -2.83 3.23
C HIS A 103 -3.89 -2.25 3.28
N LYS A 104 -4.43 -2.03 4.48
CA LYS A 104 -5.81 -1.54 4.68
C LYS A 104 -5.96 -0.05 4.46
N THR A 105 -5.02 0.77 4.91
CA THR A 105 -5.16 2.24 4.96
C THR A 105 -4.53 2.93 3.77
N VAL A 106 -3.51 2.34 3.14
CA VAL A 106 -2.76 2.94 2.03
C VAL A 106 -2.96 2.15 0.74
N GLU A 107 -2.54 0.88 0.69
CA GLU A 107 -2.51 0.11 -0.57
C GLU A 107 -3.90 -0.09 -1.16
N ASN A 108 -4.87 -0.49 -0.33
CA ASN A 108 -6.25 -0.66 -0.76
C ASN A 108 -6.87 0.66 -1.26
N MET A 109 -6.52 1.79 -0.62
CA MET A 109 -7.06 3.10 -0.97
C MET A 109 -6.45 3.61 -2.28
N ALA A 110 -5.14 3.47 -2.44
CA ALA A 110 -4.43 3.81 -3.67
C ALA A 110 -4.91 2.96 -4.85
N ARG A 111 -5.02 1.64 -4.67
CA ARG A 111 -5.48 0.72 -5.72
C ARG A 111 -6.86 1.07 -6.25
N ARG A 112 -7.78 1.40 -5.35
CA ARG A 112 -9.15 1.78 -5.72
C ARG A 112 -9.17 3.10 -6.46
N LEU A 113 -8.44 4.11 -5.98
CA LEU A 113 -8.33 5.40 -6.64
C LEU A 113 -7.75 5.25 -8.05
N VAL A 114 -6.61 4.57 -8.20
CA VAL A 114 -6.00 4.34 -9.52
C VAL A 114 -6.91 3.53 -10.43
N GLY A 115 -7.64 2.54 -9.91
CA GLY A 115 -8.65 1.82 -10.67
C GLY A 115 -9.77 2.72 -11.21
N GLN A 116 -10.23 3.71 -10.42
CA GLN A 116 -11.21 4.68 -10.90
C GLN A 116 -10.63 5.61 -11.96
N VAL A 117 -9.43 6.15 -11.74
CA VAL A 117 -8.72 6.99 -12.72
C VAL A 117 -8.55 6.23 -14.04
N TYR A 118 -8.16 4.96 -13.98
CA TYR A 118 -7.93 4.12 -15.14
C TYR A 118 -9.19 3.92 -15.99
N ASN A 119 -10.38 3.87 -15.37
CA ASN A 119 -11.65 3.75 -16.08
C ASN A 119 -12.07 5.04 -16.82
N GLN A 120 -11.40 6.17 -16.56
CA GLN A 120 -11.66 7.44 -17.23
C GLN A 120 -10.66 7.65 -18.38
N LEU A 121 -11.08 7.35 -19.61
CA LEU A 121 -10.20 7.36 -20.79
C LEU A 121 -9.40 8.67 -20.97
N PRO A 122 -10.02 9.88 -20.86
CA PRO A 122 -9.29 11.14 -21.05
C PRO A 122 -8.24 11.35 -19.95
N THR A 123 -8.63 11.14 -18.69
CA THR A 123 -7.77 11.29 -17.51
C THR A 123 -6.61 10.29 -17.53
N ARG A 124 -6.89 9.01 -17.80
CA ARG A 124 -5.88 7.95 -17.93
C ARG A 124 -4.83 8.29 -18.98
N SER A 125 -5.27 8.70 -20.17
CA SER A 125 -4.38 9.02 -21.29
C SER A 125 -3.48 10.21 -20.97
N ARG A 126 -4.02 11.24 -20.31
CA ARG A 126 -3.28 12.43 -19.89
C ARG A 126 -2.24 12.15 -18.79
N LEU A 127 -2.53 11.20 -17.89
CA LEU A 127 -1.60 10.74 -16.87
C LEU A 127 -0.59 9.70 -17.40
N GLY A 128 -0.75 9.21 -18.63
CA GLY A 128 0.11 8.16 -19.18
C GLY A 128 -0.05 6.81 -18.46
N LEU A 129 -1.18 6.58 -17.79
CA LEU A 129 -1.44 5.33 -17.07
C LEU A 129 -1.74 4.19 -18.05
N GLN A 130 -0.81 3.25 -18.17
CA GLN A 130 -0.94 2.10 -19.08
C GLN A 130 -1.70 0.94 -18.45
N GLU A 131 -1.60 0.77 -17.13
CA GLU A 131 -2.21 -0.31 -16.36
C GLU A 131 -2.70 0.20 -14.99
N THR A 132 -3.41 -0.66 -14.25
CA THR A 132 -3.72 -0.43 -12.83
C THR A 132 -2.55 -0.88 -11.96
N ILE A 133 -2.64 -0.65 -10.65
CA ILE A 133 -1.60 -1.04 -9.70
C ILE A 133 -1.99 -2.30 -8.92
N THR A 134 -1.02 -3.17 -8.69
CA THR A 134 -1.08 -4.28 -7.74
C THR A 134 -0.02 -4.06 -6.66
N PHE A 135 -0.31 -4.53 -5.45
CA PHE A 135 0.63 -4.50 -4.34
C PHE A 135 0.96 -5.94 -4.00
N GLU A 136 2.22 -6.30 -4.18
CA GLU A 136 2.72 -7.62 -3.87
C GLU A 136 3.44 -7.60 -2.52
N SER A 137 3.26 -8.67 -1.76
CA SER A 137 4.09 -8.92 -0.59
C SER A 137 5.04 -10.05 -0.90
N HIS A 138 6.32 -9.72 -1.02
CA HIS A 138 7.38 -10.73 -1.00
C HIS A 138 7.59 -11.17 0.45
N THR A 139 6.69 -12.02 0.96
CA THR A 139 7.09 -12.87 2.07
C THR A 139 8.28 -13.67 1.57
N ASN A 140 9.46 -13.49 2.19
CA ASN A 140 10.61 -14.37 1.99
C ASN A 140 10.31 -15.77 2.60
N LEU A 141 9.14 -16.34 2.34
CA LEU A 141 8.98 -17.78 2.38
C LEU A 141 9.84 -18.27 1.23
N ALA A 142 11.09 -18.54 1.58
CA ALA A 142 12.03 -19.24 0.74
C ALA A 142 11.30 -20.39 0.06
N GLU A 143 11.72 -20.64 -1.15
CA GLU A 143 11.60 -21.91 -1.87
C GLU A 143 12.03 -23.07 -0.96
N ALA A 144 11.24 -23.41 0.06
CA ALA A 144 11.46 -24.56 0.92
C ALA A 144 11.32 -25.87 0.13
N ASN A 145 10.91 -25.79 -1.14
CA ASN A 145 10.77 -26.92 -2.03
C ASN A 145 12.03 -27.20 -2.87
N SER A 146 13.02 -26.30 -2.95
CA SER A 146 14.27 -26.62 -3.66
C SER A 146 15.27 -27.37 -2.76
N THR A 147 15.33 -27.05 -1.47
CA THR A 147 16.29 -27.67 -0.54
C THR A 147 15.86 -29.05 -0.07
N ILE A 148 14.54 -29.30 0.05
CA ILE A 148 14.01 -30.63 0.40
C ILE A 148 14.20 -31.61 -0.77
N SER A 149 14.09 -31.16 -2.02
CA SER A 149 14.29 -32.02 -3.19
C SER A 149 15.74 -32.51 -3.31
N GLU A 150 16.72 -31.63 -3.12
CA GLU A 150 18.15 -32.01 -3.18
C GLU A 150 18.57 -32.93 -2.02
N SER A 151 18.00 -32.75 -0.83
CA SER A 151 18.30 -33.60 0.33
C SER A 151 17.68 -35.01 0.23
N MET A 152 16.61 -35.18 -0.55
CA MET A 152 16.03 -36.51 -0.84
C MET A 152 16.75 -37.26 -1.96
N GLU A 153 17.31 -36.57 -2.96
CA GLU A 153 18.11 -37.21 -4.02
C GLU A 153 19.45 -37.78 -3.51
N GLN A 154 20.01 -37.20 -2.44
CA GLN A 154 21.23 -37.68 -1.78
C GLN A 154 21.00 -38.87 -0.83
N MET A 155 19.74 -39.29 -0.59
CA MET A 155 19.40 -40.41 0.29
C MET A 155 19.10 -41.74 -0.43
N SER A 156 19.29 -41.83 -1.76
CA SER A 156 19.37 -43.13 -2.43
C SER A 156 20.76 -43.74 -2.25
N LEU A 157 21.00 -44.28 -1.05
CA LEU A 157 22.10 -45.22 -0.83
C LEU A 157 21.65 -46.61 -1.27
N ALA A 158 22.49 -47.19 -2.14
CA ALA A 158 22.42 -48.55 -2.61
C ALA A 158 22.23 -49.57 -1.49
N SER A 159 21.26 -50.47 -1.65
CA SER A 159 21.38 -51.94 -1.60
C SER A 159 20.07 -52.59 -2.02
#